data_AF-A0A940F364-F1
#
_entry.id   AF-A0A940F364-F1
#
_cell.length_a   1.000
_cell.length_b   1.000
_cell.length_c   1.000
_cell.angle_alpha   90.00
_cell.angle_beta   90.00
_cell.angle_gamma   90.00
#
_symmetry.space_group_name_H-M   'P 1'
#
loop_
_entity.id
_entity.type
_entity.pdbx_description
1 polymer ?
#
loop_
_entity_poly.entity_id
_entity_poly.type
_entity_poly.pdbx_seq_one_letter_code
_entity_poly.pdbx_strand_id
1 'polypeptide(L)'
;MTNSAVHITAWRRWATQHRLAAAVVAGIVATHIGTVFAFFLGGLGLARVDWSTANGAVYMPLAGDAHFSDTTRFLFGTGMHYVDGILFAIIFAVAFHPLLPFRSTPHGNMVKGVVFGLILTFVSLVILAPYVYGPAFGMKSGIGPGSVGFLAHHAPGGWEWTIGAVLFHIVYGLHLGLIYNPTDEEDHSITRDRQAVLAGA
;
A
#
# COMPACT_ATOMS: atom_id res chain seq x y z
N MET A 1 -27.10 12.63 -15.46
CA MET A 1 -25.95 12.10 -14.69
C MET A 1 -26.16 12.45 -13.23
N THR A 2 -25.90 11.54 -12.30
CA THR A 2 -26.00 11.81 -10.85
C THR A 2 -24.79 12.64 -10.38
N ASN A 3 -24.92 13.42 -9.30
CA ASN A 3 -23.82 14.23 -8.77
C ASN A 3 -22.56 13.39 -8.50
N SER A 4 -22.72 12.16 -8.02
CA SER A 4 -21.60 11.23 -7.77
C SER A 4 -20.81 10.87 -9.04
N ALA A 5 -21.47 10.69 -10.18
CA ALA A 5 -20.80 10.38 -11.44
C ALA A 5 -19.94 11.57 -11.94
N VAL A 6 -20.40 12.80 -11.69
CA VAL A 6 -19.65 14.02 -12.03
C VAL A 6 -18.37 14.12 -11.18
N HIS A 7 -18.48 13.91 -9.87
CA HIS A 7 -17.31 13.98 -8.96
C HIS A 7 -16.26 12.91 -9.28
N ILE A 8 -16.69 11.66 -9.53
CA ILE A 8 -15.78 10.57 -9.93
C ILE A 8 -15.06 10.93 -11.24
N THR A 9 -15.79 11.44 -12.23
CA THR A 9 -15.19 11.84 -13.51
C THR A 9 -14.19 12.97 -13.34
N ALA A 10 -14.52 13.98 -12.52
CA ALA A 10 -13.62 15.09 -12.23
C ALA A 10 -12.33 14.64 -11.53
N TRP A 11 -12.43 13.77 -10.52
CA TRP A 11 -11.28 13.20 -9.82
C TRP A 11 -10.37 12.44 -10.78
N ARG A 12 -10.94 11.53 -11.58
CA ARG A 12 -10.16 10.71 -12.52
C ARG A 12 -9.43 11.58 -13.55
N ARG A 13 -10.09 12.60 -14.09
CA ARG A 13 -9.46 13.58 -14.98
C ARG A 13 -8.29 14.30 -14.31
N TRP A 14 -8.48 14.76 -13.08
CA TRP A 14 -7.42 15.42 -12.32
C TRP A 14 -6.24 14.47 -12.06
N ALA A 15 -6.52 13.22 -11.69
CA ALA A 15 -5.51 12.20 -11.45
C ALA A 15 -4.69 11.87 -12.70
N THR A 16 -5.32 11.86 -13.88
CA THR A 16 -4.58 11.70 -15.15
C THR A 16 -3.65 12.87 -15.44
N GLN A 17 -4.08 14.10 -15.14
CA GLN A 17 -3.27 15.30 -15.36
C GLN A 17 -2.15 15.48 -14.31
N HIS A 18 -2.32 14.91 -13.11
CA HIS A 18 -1.41 15.08 -11.99
C HIS A 18 -1.00 13.72 -11.41
N ARG A 19 -0.50 12.82 -12.26
CA ARG A 19 -0.23 11.41 -11.89
C ARG A 19 0.63 11.28 -10.62
N LEU A 20 1.71 12.05 -10.51
CA LEU A 20 2.58 11.98 -9.33
C LEU A 20 1.86 12.46 -8.06
N ALA A 21 1.15 13.58 -8.12
CA ALA A 21 0.39 14.10 -6.97
C ALA A 21 -0.72 13.12 -6.55
N ALA A 22 -1.43 12.55 -7.53
CA ALA A 22 -2.44 11.52 -7.28
C ALA A 22 -1.85 10.28 -6.63
N ALA A 23 -0.65 9.85 -7.04
CA ALA A 23 0.06 8.72 -6.45
C ALA A 23 0.43 8.99 -4.98
N VAL A 24 0.94 10.20 -4.67
CA VAL A 24 1.26 10.60 -3.28
C VAL A 24 0.00 10.59 -2.40
N VAL A 25 -1.09 11.20 -2.87
CA VAL A 25 -2.37 11.20 -2.14
C VAL A 25 -2.88 9.78 -1.92
N ALA A 26 -2.85 8.95 -2.97
CA ALA A 26 -3.25 7.56 -2.88
C ALA A 26 -2.39 6.77 -1.89
N GLY A 27 -1.07 6.98 -1.89
CA GLY A 27 -0.14 6.37 -0.95
C GLY A 27 -0.44 6.73 0.50
N ILE A 28 -0.65 8.02 0.80
CA ILE A 28 -1.01 8.49 2.16
C ILE A 28 -2.29 7.80 2.64
N VAL A 29 -3.35 7.87 1.83
CA VAL A 29 -4.67 7.38 2.23
C VAL A 29 -4.70 5.85 2.31
N ALA A 30 -4.15 5.15 1.32
CA ALA A 30 -4.10 3.70 1.31
C ALA A 30 -3.29 3.15 2.49
N THR A 31 -2.16 3.81 2.83
CA THR A 31 -1.34 3.42 3.99
C THR A 31 -2.08 3.64 5.29
N HIS A 32 -2.75 4.80 5.45
CA HIS A 32 -3.51 5.08 6.65
C HIS A 32 -4.63 4.05 6.86
N ILE A 33 -5.44 3.80 5.83
CA ILE A 33 -6.55 2.85 5.90
C ILE A 33 -6.05 1.44 6.16
N GLY A 34 -4.99 1.01 5.45
CA GLY A 34 -4.35 -0.28 5.68
C GLY A 34 -3.87 -0.42 7.12
N THR A 35 -3.19 0.59 7.65
CA THR A 35 -2.65 0.59 9.03
C THR A 35 -3.75 0.46 10.07
N VAL A 36 -4.82 1.26 9.95
CA VAL A 36 -5.98 1.19 10.84
C VAL A 36 -6.65 -0.17 10.76
N PHE A 37 -6.87 -0.68 9.54
CA PHE A 37 -7.43 -2.01 9.32
C PHE A 37 -6.59 -3.11 9.99
N ALA A 38 -5.26 -3.05 9.83
CA ALA A 38 -4.33 -4.01 10.41
C ALA A 38 -4.31 -3.99 11.95
N PHE A 39 -4.57 -2.82 12.58
CA PHE A 39 -4.79 -2.75 14.02
C PHE A 39 -6.09 -3.44 14.45
N PHE A 40 -7.17 -3.28 13.67
CA PHE A 40 -8.47 -3.86 14.00
C PHE A 40 -8.51 -5.39 13.86
N LEU A 41 -7.60 -6.00 13.10
CA LEU A 41 -7.48 -7.47 13.00
C LEU A 41 -7.38 -8.15 14.38
N GLY A 42 -6.70 -7.53 15.34
CA GLY A 42 -6.62 -8.02 16.72
C GLY A 42 -7.98 -8.18 17.40
N GLY A 43 -8.90 -7.24 17.14
CA GLY A 43 -10.27 -7.30 17.66
C GLY A 43 -11.15 -8.35 16.97
N LEU A 44 -10.71 -8.85 15.81
CA LEU A 44 -11.39 -9.89 15.03
C LEU A 44 -10.83 -11.30 15.29
N GLY A 45 -9.93 -11.45 16.27
CA GLY A 45 -9.30 -12.73 16.60
C GLY A 45 -8.16 -13.14 15.66
N LEU A 46 -7.72 -12.24 14.77
CA LEU A 46 -6.51 -12.41 13.96
C LEU A 46 -5.32 -11.72 14.63
N ALA A 47 -4.11 -12.03 14.20
CA ALA A 47 -2.92 -11.32 14.68
C ALA A 47 -3.00 -9.84 14.26
N ARG A 48 -2.91 -8.93 15.23
CA ARG A 48 -2.69 -7.50 14.96
C ARG A 48 -1.38 -7.35 14.20
N VAL A 49 -1.42 -6.65 13.07
CA VAL A 49 -0.22 -6.37 12.28
C VAL A 49 0.17 -4.91 12.50
N ASP A 50 1.11 -4.70 13.43
CA ASP A 50 1.58 -3.36 13.82
C ASP A 50 2.80 -2.93 13.00
N TRP A 51 2.55 -2.43 11.79
CA TRP A 51 3.63 -1.93 10.93
C TRP A 51 4.32 -0.69 11.48
N SER A 52 3.64 0.11 12.30
CA SER A 52 4.25 1.28 12.95
C SER A 52 5.36 0.84 13.89
N THR A 53 5.08 -0.09 14.80
CA THR A 53 6.10 -0.63 15.72
C THR A 53 7.17 -1.41 14.95
N ALA A 54 6.79 -2.21 13.94
CA ALA A 54 7.74 -2.97 13.14
C ALA A 54 8.75 -2.09 12.39
N ASN A 55 8.29 -1.03 11.72
CA ASN A 55 9.20 -0.09 11.06
C ASN A 55 10.06 0.67 12.07
N GLY A 56 9.48 1.06 13.21
CA GLY A 56 10.24 1.69 14.28
C GLY A 56 11.37 0.79 14.78
N ALA A 57 11.13 -0.51 14.94
CA ALA A 57 12.14 -1.47 15.36
C ALA A 57 13.30 -1.59 14.35
N VAL A 58 13.08 -1.38 13.05
CA VAL A 58 14.17 -1.45 12.06
C VAL A 58 15.22 -0.35 12.30
N TYR A 59 14.78 0.86 12.62
CA TYR A 59 15.67 2.02 12.81
C TYR A 59 16.06 2.26 14.28
N MET A 60 15.21 1.80 15.20
CA MET A 60 15.37 1.88 16.65
C MET A 60 15.18 0.48 17.25
N PRO A 61 16.15 -0.44 17.00
CA PRO A 61 16.01 -1.86 17.34
C PRO A 61 15.75 -2.10 18.81
N LEU A 62 14.94 -3.12 19.08
CA LEU A 62 14.63 -3.60 20.43
C LEU A 62 15.82 -4.34 21.05
N ALA A 63 16.68 -4.91 20.21
CA ALA A 63 17.93 -5.54 20.60
C ALA A 63 19.08 -4.53 20.46
N GLY A 64 19.86 -4.35 21.53
CA GLY A 64 21.03 -3.47 21.57
C GLY A 64 21.05 -2.54 22.79
N ASP A 65 22.10 -1.71 22.87
CA ASP A 65 22.36 -0.85 24.05
C ASP A 65 21.58 0.49 24.02
N ALA A 66 20.90 0.80 22.90
CA ALA A 66 20.15 2.04 22.73
C ALA A 66 18.70 1.88 23.23
N HIS A 67 18.33 2.62 24.28
CA HIS A 67 16.98 2.59 24.85
C HIS A 67 16.11 3.72 24.31
N PHE A 68 15.23 3.39 23.35
CA PHE A 68 14.16 4.27 22.91
C PHE A 68 12.84 3.88 23.58
N SER A 69 12.03 4.87 23.97
CA SER A 69 10.69 4.61 24.47
C SER A 69 9.81 3.97 23.39
N ASP A 70 8.85 3.14 23.79
CA ASP A 70 7.92 2.50 22.85
C ASP A 70 7.11 3.54 22.05
N THR A 71 6.73 4.65 22.69
CA THR A 71 6.06 5.78 22.04
C THR A 71 6.92 6.38 20.95
N THR A 72 8.21 6.63 21.21
CA THR A 72 9.14 7.17 20.21
C THR A 72 9.27 6.21 19.03
N ARG A 73 9.42 4.91 19.30
CA ARG A 73 9.55 3.87 18.27
C ARG A 73 8.29 3.80 17.41
N PHE A 74 7.11 3.80 18.03
CA PHE A 74 5.83 3.78 17.33
C PHE A 74 5.62 5.01 16.45
N LEU A 75 5.90 6.22 16.95
CA LEU A 75 5.71 7.46 16.20
C LEU A 75 6.69 7.57 15.03
N PHE A 76 7.97 7.28 15.26
CA PHE A 76 8.97 7.29 14.20
C PHE A 76 8.66 6.24 13.15
N GLY A 77 8.35 5.02 13.58
CA GLY A 77 7.98 3.93 12.69
C GLY A 77 6.68 4.18 11.92
N THR A 78 5.71 4.88 12.52
CA THR A 78 4.52 5.37 11.79
C THR A 78 4.96 6.32 10.67
N GLY A 79 5.84 7.29 10.95
CA GLY A 79 6.38 8.19 9.93
C GLY A 79 7.04 7.43 8.78
N MET A 80 7.93 6.48 9.10
CA MET A 80 8.60 5.66 8.08
C MET A 80 7.62 4.81 7.28
N HIS A 81 6.61 4.23 7.92
CA HIS A 81 5.59 3.44 7.24
C HIS A 81 4.81 4.25 6.19
N TYR A 82 4.51 5.52 6.49
CA TYR A 82 3.90 6.43 5.51
C TYR A 82 4.84 6.78 4.36
N VAL A 83 6.12 6.99 4.64
CA VAL A 83 7.12 7.21 3.59
C VAL A 83 7.17 6.01 2.65
N ASP A 84 7.27 4.79 3.19
CA ASP A 84 7.27 3.55 2.40
C ASP A 84 6.00 3.45 1.54
N GLY A 85 4.84 3.67 2.15
CA GLY A 85 3.55 3.59 1.47
C GLY A 85 3.38 4.61 0.34
N ILE A 86 3.94 5.82 0.49
CA ILE A 86 4.01 6.84 -0.58
C ILE A 86 4.97 6.39 -1.68
N LEU A 87 6.17 5.93 -1.32
CA LEU A 87 7.17 5.47 -2.29
C LEU A 87 6.64 4.30 -3.12
N PHE A 88 5.98 3.32 -2.49
CA PHE A 88 5.35 2.21 -3.20
C PHE A 88 4.20 2.66 -4.09
N ALA A 89 3.41 3.66 -3.69
CA ALA A 89 2.37 4.23 -4.54
C ALA A 89 2.95 4.95 -5.77
N ILE A 90 4.08 5.64 -5.62
CA ILE A 90 4.81 6.26 -6.74
C ILE A 90 5.37 5.17 -7.67
N ILE A 91 5.99 4.12 -7.13
CA ILE A 91 6.48 2.97 -7.90
C ILE A 91 5.32 2.30 -8.65
N PHE A 92 4.18 2.14 -7.99
CA PHE A 92 2.97 1.65 -8.65
C PHE A 92 2.57 2.53 -9.82
N ALA A 93 2.45 3.84 -9.61
CA ALA A 93 2.02 4.80 -10.62
C ALA A 93 2.94 4.88 -11.84
N VAL A 94 4.27 4.82 -11.61
CA VAL A 94 5.29 5.03 -12.66
C VAL A 94 5.69 3.72 -13.34
N ALA A 95 5.83 2.63 -12.59
CA ALA A 95 6.38 1.39 -13.12
C ALA A 95 5.31 0.31 -13.36
N PHE A 96 4.43 0.04 -12.39
CA PHE A 96 3.53 -1.12 -12.48
C PHE A 96 2.21 -0.82 -13.19
N HIS A 97 1.56 0.30 -12.87
CA HIS A 97 0.28 0.72 -13.44
C HIS A 97 0.28 0.74 -14.97
N PRO A 98 1.29 1.29 -15.68
CA PRO A 98 1.32 1.26 -17.14
C PRO A 98 1.65 -0.12 -17.73
N LEU A 99 2.34 -0.99 -16.99
CA LEU A 99 2.75 -2.32 -17.46
C LEU A 99 1.67 -3.40 -17.29
N LEU A 100 0.74 -3.19 -16.35
CA LEU A 100 -0.33 -4.16 -16.10
C LEU A 100 -1.40 -4.10 -17.21
N PRO A 101 -1.82 -5.24 -17.77
CA PRO A 101 -2.60 -5.32 -19.02
C PRO A 101 -4.07 -4.89 -18.89
N PHE A 102 -4.49 -4.42 -17.71
CA PHE A 102 -5.86 -3.98 -17.48
C PHE A 102 -6.08 -2.55 -18.00
N ARG A 103 -7.27 -2.25 -18.53
CA ARG A 103 -7.65 -0.88 -18.93
C ARG A 103 -7.74 0.06 -17.73
N SER A 104 -7.49 1.36 -17.90
CA SER A 104 -7.57 2.34 -16.80
C SER A 104 -9.01 2.81 -16.57
N THR A 105 -9.90 1.85 -16.28
CA THR A 105 -11.26 2.08 -15.77
C THR A 105 -11.25 2.09 -14.24
N PRO A 106 -12.31 2.55 -13.55
CA PRO A 106 -12.35 2.50 -12.08
C PRO A 106 -12.07 1.09 -11.54
N HIS A 107 -12.73 0.08 -12.10
CA HIS A 107 -12.51 -1.31 -11.73
C HIS A 107 -11.13 -1.82 -12.15
N GLY A 108 -10.67 -1.47 -13.36
CA GLY A 108 -9.34 -1.89 -13.84
C GLY A 108 -8.20 -1.34 -12.96
N ASN A 109 -8.30 -0.09 -12.53
CA ASN A 109 -7.34 0.53 -11.61
C ASN A 109 -7.36 -0.14 -10.23
N MET A 110 -8.54 -0.50 -9.71
CA MET A 110 -8.65 -1.30 -8.48
C MET A 110 -7.94 -2.65 -8.61
N VAL A 111 -8.19 -3.38 -9.70
CA VAL A 111 -7.55 -4.67 -9.95
C VAL A 111 -6.02 -4.51 -10.05
N LYS A 112 -5.54 -3.48 -10.75
CA LYS A 112 -4.10 -3.16 -10.81
C LYS A 112 -3.52 -2.94 -9.41
N GLY A 113 -4.22 -2.15 -8.58
CA GLY A 113 -3.81 -1.87 -7.21
C GLY A 113 -3.75 -3.12 -6.35
N VAL A 114 -4.76 -4.00 -6.42
CA VAL A 114 -4.77 -5.29 -5.70
C VAL A 114 -3.63 -6.20 -6.16
N VAL A 115 -3.40 -6.32 -7.47
CA VAL A 115 -2.27 -7.10 -8.01
C VAL A 115 -0.94 -6.59 -7.46
N PHE A 116 -0.75 -5.26 -7.43
CA PHE A 116 0.43 -4.66 -6.85
C PHE A 116 0.54 -4.90 -5.33
N GLY A 117 -0.57 -4.82 -4.59
CA GLY A 117 -0.61 -5.20 -3.17
C GLY A 117 -0.18 -6.65 -2.93
N LEU A 118 -0.60 -7.59 -3.77
CA LEU A 118 -0.17 -8.99 -3.68
C LEU A 118 1.33 -9.17 -3.99
N ILE A 119 1.88 -8.39 -4.93
CA ILE A 119 3.33 -8.35 -5.18
C ILE A 119 4.07 -7.86 -3.94
N LEU A 120 3.60 -6.78 -3.30
CA LEU A 120 4.16 -6.28 -2.05
C LEU A 120 4.04 -7.29 -0.91
N THR A 121 2.94 -8.05 -0.86
CA THR A 121 2.77 -9.14 0.11
C THR A 121 3.87 -10.18 -0.06
N PHE A 122 4.15 -10.61 -1.30
CA PHE A 122 5.21 -11.57 -1.58
C PHE A 122 6.58 -11.02 -1.15
N VAL A 123 6.91 -9.79 -1.54
CA VAL A 123 8.15 -9.12 -1.13
C VAL A 123 8.24 -9.02 0.40
N SER A 124 7.16 -8.66 1.07
CA SER A 124 7.10 -8.56 2.52
C SER A 124 7.36 -9.92 3.18
N LEU A 125 6.62 -10.96 2.79
CA LEU A 125 6.67 -12.26 3.46
C LEU A 125 7.92 -13.08 3.16
N VAL A 126 8.56 -12.85 2.00
CA VAL A 126 9.74 -13.61 1.55
C VAL A 126 11.04 -12.85 1.82
N ILE A 127 11.00 -11.51 1.84
CA ILE A 127 12.21 -10.68 1.98
C ILE A 127 12.15 -9.85 3.26
N LEU A 128 11.23 -8.89 3.36
CA LEU A 128 11.29 -7.90 4.44
C LEU A 128 11.07 -8.52 5.82
N ALA A 129 10.06 -9.36 5.96
CA ALA A 129 9.73 -10.02 7.22
C ALA A 129 10.86 -10.93 7.73
N PRO A 130 11.43 -11.85 6.93
CA PRO A 130 12.52 -12.72 7.39
C PRO A 130 13.88 -12.05 7.53
N TYR A 131 14.20 -11.04 6.72
CA TYR A 131 15.56 -10.48 6.68
C TYR A 131 15.70 -9.08 7.30
N VAL A 132 14.60 -8.35 7.48
CA VAL A 132 14.61 -6.97 8.00
C VAL A 132 13.85 -6.88 9.32
N TYR A 133 12.56 -7.21 9.32
CA TYR A 133 11.73 -7.05 10.51
C TYR A 133 12.05 -8.10 11.58
N GLY A 134 12.12 -9.39 11.24
CA GLY A 134 12.45 -10.45 12.20
C GLY A 134 13.72 -10.15 13.02
N PRO A 135 14.86 -9.84 12.37
CA PRO A 135 16.07 -9.45 13.07
C PRO A 135 15.93 -8.21 13.97
N ALA A 136 15.12 -7.21 13.57
CA ALA A 136 14.83 -6.04 14.39
C ALA A 136 14.11 -6.37 15.72
N PHE A 137 13.41 -7.52 15.75
CA PHE A 137 12.79 -8.11 16.94
C PHE A 137 13.66 -9.19 17.61
N GLY A 138 14.94 -9.32 17.24
CA GLY A 138 15.87 -10.31 17.79
C GLY A 138 15.64 -11.75 17.28
N MET A 139 14.85 -11.93 16.22
CA MET A 139 14.61 -13.23 15.61
C MET A 139 15.71 -13.59 14.62
N LYS A 140 15.84 -14.89 14.30
CA LYS A 140 16.85 -15.35 13.34
C LYS A 140 16.50 -14.84 11.93
N SER A 141 17.49 -14.27 11.24
CA SER A 141 17.36 -13.91 9.84
C SER A 141 17.25 -15.15 8.94
N GLY A 142 16.38 -15.13 7.93
CA GLY A 142 16.28 -16.18 6.91
C GLY A 142 14.88 -16.80 6.79
N ILE A 143 14.77 -17.84 5.96
CA ILE A 143 13.52 -18.57 5.72
C ILE A 143 13.65 -19.93 6.41
N GLY A 144 13.01 -20.12 7.58
CA GLY A 144 13.04 -21.40 8.30
C GLY A 144 12.59 -21.32 9.76
N PRO A 145 12.73 -22.42 10.52
CA PRO A 145 12.37 -22.44 11.93
C PRO A 145 13.10 -21.36 12.73
N GLY A 146 12.37 -20.54 13.49
CA GLY A 146 12.90 -19.44 14.31
C GLY A 146 13.03 -18.09 13.60
N SER A 147 12.59 -17.97 12.35
CA SER A 147 12.41 -16.69 11.64
C SER A 147 10.92 -16.32 11.50
N VAL A 148 10.64 -15.09 11.04
CA VAL A 148 9.30 -14.61 10.67
C VAL A 148 9.16 -14.59 9.15
N GLY A 149 8.02 -14.99 8.59
CA GLY A 149 7.77 -15.01 7.15
C GLY A 149 6.70 -16.00 6.70
N PHE A 150 6.59 -16.23 5.37
CA PHE A 150 5.55 -17.01 4.69
C PHE A 150 5.29 -18.43 5.24
N LEU A 151 6.19 -18.98 6.06
CA LEU A 151 6.11 -20.34 6.66
C LEU A 151 6.51 -20.37 8.14
N ALA A 152 6.51 -19.23 8.82
CA ALA A 152 6.89 -19.13 10.23
C ALA A 152 5.76 -19.59 11.17
N HIS A 153 5.43 -20.88 11.14
CA HIS A 153 4.41 -21.49 12.02
C HIS A 153 4.77 -21.42 13.52
N HIS A 154 5.98 -20.99 13.87
CA HIS A 154 6.51 -20.96 15.24
C HIS A 154 6.75 -19.54 15.79
N ALA A 155 6.49 -18.49 15.02
CA ALA A 155 6.55 -17.12 15.52
C ALA A 155 5.26 -16.76 16.29
N PRO A 156 5.30 -15.84 17.28
CA PRO A 156 4.09 -15.34 17.93
C PRO A 156 3.11 -14.79 16.87
N GLY A 157 1.94 -15.42 16.73
CA GLY A 157 0.92 -15.07 15.73
C GLY A 157 0.98 -15.83 14.39
N GLY A 158 1.95 -16.75 14.20
CA GLY A 158 1.91 -17.83 13.19
C GLY A 158 1.31 -17.52 11.80
N TRP A 159 0.37 -18.36 11.38
CA TRP A 159 -0.32 -18.24 10.08
C TRP A 159 -1.31 -17.07 10.08
N GLU A 160 -1.81 -16.68 11.26
CA GLU A 160 -2.74 -15.56 11.45
C GLU A 160 -2.08 -14.23 11.07
N TRP A 161 -0.81 -14.05 11.39
CA TRP A 161 -0.02 -12.88 10.99
C TRP A 161 0.20 -12.86 9.49
N THR A 162 0.46 -14.03 8.89
CA THR A 162 0.62 -14.16 7.43
C THR A 162 -0.67 -13.74 6.72
N ILE A 163 -1.83 -14.22 7.18
CA ILE A 163 -3.13 -13.78 6.65
C ILE A 163 -3.35 -12.29 6.89
N GLY A 164 -3.01 -11.79 8.08
CA GLY A 164 -3.11 -10.37 8.40
C GLY A 164 -2.30 -9.49 7.44
N ALA A 165 -1.06 -9.91 7.11
CA ALA A 165 -0.20 -9.22 6.16
C ALA A 165 -0.77 -9.26 4.73
N VAL A 166 -1.35 -10.39 4.30
CA VAL A 166 -2.04 -10.51 3.01
C VAL A 166 -3.25 -9.56 2.96
N LEU A 167 -4.11 -9.59 3.98
CA LEU A 167 -5.30 -8.75 4.05
C LEU A 167 -4.94 -7.26 4.08
N PHE A 168 -3.91 -6.88 4.85
CA PHE A 168 -3.39 -5.52 4.88
C PHE A 168 -3.03 -5.02 3.47
N HIS A 169 -2.25 -5.80 2.72
CA HIS A 169 -1.80 -5.40 1.39
C HIS A 169 -2.92 -5.43 0.35
N ILE A 170 -3.91 -6.32 0.48
CA ILE A 170 -5.13 -6.28 -0.35
C ILE A 170 -5.89 -4.97 -0.08
N VAL A 171 -6.08 -4.60 1.18
CA VAL A 171 -6.75 -3.34 1.57
C VAL A 171 -5.96 -2.14 1.07
N TYR A 172 -4.64 -2.12 1.25
CA TYR A 172 -3.77 -1.08 0.69
C TYR A 172 -3.92 -1.00 -0.83
N GLY A 173 -3.78 -2.11 -1.55
CA GLY A 173 -3.85 -2.17 -3.01
C GLY A 173 -5.21 -1.73 -3.55
N LEU A 174 -6.29 -2.14 -2.89
CA LEU A 174 -7.65 -1.71 -3.23
C LEU A 174 -7.80 -0.19 -3.17
N HIS A 175 -7.40 0.42 -2.05
CA HIS A 175 -7.51 1.87 -1.85
C HIS A 175 -6.53 2.64 -2.74
N LEU A 176 -5.34 2.10 -2.98
CA LEU A 176 -4.38 2.64 -3.92
C LEU A 176 -5.00 2.75 -5.31
N GLY A 177 -5.59 1.67 -5.84
CA GLY A 177 -6.23 1.67 -7.16
C GLY A 177 -7.53 2.48 -7.24
N LEU A 178 -8.28 2.59 -6.13
CA LEU A 178 -9.47 3.44 -6.04
C LEU A 178 -9.13 4.93 -6.15
N ILE A 179 -8.03 5.35 -5.51
CA ILE A 179 -7.63 6.75 -5.39
C ILE A 179 -6.70 7.13 -6.55
N TYR A 180 -5.68 6.33 -6.83
CA TYR A 180 -4.88 6.42 -8.05
C TYR A 180 -5.67 5.83 -9.23
N ASN A 181 -6.58 6.65 -9.76
CA ASN A 181 -7.59 6.19 -10.71
C ASN A 181 -7.57 7.01 -12.03
N PRO A 182 -6.44 7.04 -12.75
CA PRO A 182 -6.35 7.76 -14.02
C PRO A 182 -7.24 7.10 -15.09
N THR A 183 -7.50 7.83 -16.16
CA THR A 183 -8.10 7.36 -17.42
C THR A 183 -6.99 6.96 -18.40
N ASP A 184 -7.36 6.19 -19.43
CA ASP A 184 -6.48 5.94 -20.57
C ASP A 184 -6.29 7.25 -21.37
N GLU A 185 -5.11 7.48 -21.98
CA GLU A 185 -4.78 8.75 -22.65
C GLU A 185 -5.66 9.05 -23.86
N GLU A 186 -6.20 8.03 -24.54
CA GLU A 186 -7.10 8.17 -25.69
C GLU A 186 -8.36 8.98 -25.36
N ASP A 187 -8.91 8.84 -24.14
CA ASP A 187 -10.12 9.56 -23.70
C ASP A 187 -9.92 11.09 -23.62
N HIS A 188 -8.67 11.56 -23.47
CA HIS A 188 -8.34 12.99 -23.43
C HIS A 188 -8.34 13.64 -24.81
N SER A 189 -7.96 12.91 -25.86
CA SER A 189 -7.92 13.41 -27.24
C SER A 189 -9.34 13.64 -27.78
N ILE A 190 -10.23 12.67 -27.59
CA ILE A 190 -11.64 12.72 -28.04
C ILE A 190 -12.41 13.85 -27.35
N THR A 191 -12.14 14.11 -26.06
CA THR A 191 -12.81 15.18 -25.31
C THR A 191 -12.34 16.57 -25.76
N ARG A 192 -11.05 16.74 -26.07
CA ARG A 192 -10.50 18.00 -26.60
C ARG A 192 -11.07 18.31 -27.98
N ASP A 193 -11.11 17.33 -28.88
CA ASP A 193 -11.62 17.53 -30.24
C ASP A 193 -13.10 17.89 -30.22
N ARG A 194 -13.90 17.25 -29.37
CA ARG A 194 -15.32 17.63 -29.19
C ARG A 194 -15.50 19.04 -28.64
N GLN A 195 -14.68 19.45 -27.66
CA GLN A 195 -14.75 20.81 -27.14
C GLN A 195 -14.29 21.87 -28.15
N ALA A 196 -13.30 21.55 -28.99
CA ALA A 196 -12.85 22.41 -30.08
C ALA A 196 -13.91 22.56 -31.18
N VAL A 197 -14.59 21.47 -31.55
CA VAL A 197 -15.70 21.51 -32.52
C VAL A 197 -16.88 22.32 -31.98
N LEU A 198 -17.20 22.21 -30.69
CA LEU A 198 -18.30 22.96 -30.07
C LEU A 198 -17.97 24.44 -29.81
N ALA A 199 -16.69 24.81 -29.73
CA ALA A 199 -16.26 26.20 -29.58
C ALA A 199 -16.09 26.93 -30.92
N GLY A 200 -16.13 26.20 -32.04
CA GLY A 200 -16.03 26.72 -33.40
C GLY A 200 -17.35 26.75 -34.19
N ALA A 201 -18.47 26.43 -33.54
CA ALA A 201 -19.84 26.46 -34.09
C ALA A 201 -20.69 27.47 -33.32
#